data_AF-A0AAD4BTR8-F1
#
_entry.id   AF-A0AAD4BTR8-F1
#
_cell.length_a   1.000
_cell.length_b   1.000
_cell.length_c   1.000
_cell.angle_alpha   90.00
_cell.angle_beta   90.00
_cell.angle_gamma   90.00
#
_symmetry.space_group_name_H-M   'P 1'
#
loop_
_entity.id
_entity.type
_entity.pdbx_description
1 polymer ?
#
loop_
_entity_poly.entity_id
_entity_poly.type
_entity_poly.pdbx_seq_one_letter_code
_entity_poly.pdbx_strand_id
1 'polypeptide(L)'
;MLTVNLCTSNRICTYQPFFITTIMPKRIPTPPPGDDEPRYLTIVHPYAISGTCNMELPKDRQDFACWVASCIDKDAFFAIFHKPSSRGMVIIEIKRDYPHFDHILGEHRWSEFLQKPTKEEKDRVTQVFHCTYSTGRIVQKNGWKRIDVDEAWFKAWSPQNRHIKFPYPQTHFCDVPVEDHTSHPLCRPLPGAVKTPPVEVIAAPQPVVGSPAWIQSKDGGPSPAPVTTQSKKPNALGAWGLEVRTR
;
A
#
# COMPACT_ATOMS: atom_id res chain seq x y z
N MET A 1 44.04 -55.57 -50.95
CA MET A 1 43.57 -55.77 -52.33
C MET A 1 42.05 -55.75 -52.36
N LEU A 2 41.46 -55.40 -53.51
CA LEU A 2 40.07 -55.69 -53.92
C LEU A 2 38.92 -55.25 -52.99
N THR A 3 38.46 -54.04 -53.28
CA THR A 3 37.07 -53.59 -53.22
C THR A 3 36.07 -54.61 -53.77
N VAL A 4 34.87 -54.69 -53.19
CA VAL A 4 33.61 -54.80 -53.97
C VAL A 4 32.53 -53.95 -53.29
N ASN A 5 31.84 -53.10 -54.05
CA ASN A 5 30.59 -52.44 -53.63
C ASN A 5 29.41 -53.20 -54.25
N LEU A 6 28.32 -53.40 -53.48
CA LEU A 6 27.01 -53.72 -54.04
C LEU A 6 25.94 -52.85 -53.38
N CYS A 7 25.51 -51.82 -54.10
CA CYS A 7 24.40 -50.96 -53.74
C CYS A 7 23.21 -51.28 -54.66
N THR A 8 22.14 -51.86 -54.11
CA THR A 8 20.89 -52.15 -54.85
C THR A 8 19.67 -52.09 -53.95
N SER A 9 19.06 -50.90 -53.82
CA SER A 9 17.62 -50.81 -53.51
C SER A 9 17.04 -49.47 -53.96
N ASN A 10 16.25 -49.49 -55.03
CA ASN A 10 15.45 -48.33 -55.41
C ASN A 10 14.35 -48.13 -54.35
N ARG A 11 14.42 -47.03 -53.60
CA ARG A 11 13.28 -46.49 -52.85
C ARG A 11 13.04 -45.05 -53.26
N ILE A 12 11.81 -44.77 -53.66
CA ILE A 12 11.36 -43.43 -54.02
C ILE A 12 11.23 -42.64 -52.72
N CYS A 13 12.14 -41.71 -52.48
CA CYS A 13 12.06 -40.79 -51.33
C CYS A 13 10.97 -39.74 -51.58
N THR A 14 9.73 -40.08 -51.23
CA THR A 14 8.63 -39.12 -51.15
C THR A 14 8.89 -38.11 -50.03
N TYR A 15 9.33 -36.91 -50.41
CA TYR A 15 9.49 -35.79 -49.48
C TYR A 15 8.12 -35.40 -48.89
N GLN A 16 7.85 -35.78 -47.64
CA GLN A 16 6.77 -35.16 -46.85
C GLN A 16 7.34 -33.95 -46.11
N PRO A 17 6.82 -32.73 -46.35
CA PRO A 17 7.20 -31.56 -45.56
C PRO A 17 6.59 -31.67 -44.15
N PHE A 18 7.41 -32.07 -43.18
CA PHE A 18 7.05 -32.00 -41.77
C PHE A 18 6.93 -30.52 -41.35
N PHE A 19 5.71 -29.98 -41.46
CA PHE A 19 5.35 -28.74 -40.79
C PHE A 19 5.34 -28.98 -39.28
N ILE A 20 6.50 -28.78 -38.65
CA ILE A 20 6.61 -28.68 -37.20
C ILE A 20 5.93 -27.37 -36.79
N THR A 21 4.62 -27.41 -36.57
CA THR A 21 3.90 -26.36 -35.87
C THR A 21 4.43 -26.32 -34.46
N THR A 22 5.35 -25.39 -34.17
CA THR A 22 5.84 -25.08 -32.84
C THR A 22 4.71 -24.42 -32.04
N ILE A 23 3.79 -25.26 -31.56
CA ILE A 23 2.84 -24.91 -30.50
C ILE A 23 3.69 -24.57 -29.28
N MET A 24 3.99 -23.29 -29.09
CA MET A 24 4.48 -22.82 -27.79
C MET A 24 3.43 -23.23 -26.76
N PRO A 25 3.75 -24.11 -25.79
CA PRO A 25 2.76 -24.53 -24.81
C PRO A 25 2.25 -23.30 -24.10
N LYS A 26 0.94 -23.01 -24.22
CA LYS A 26 0.33 -21.87 -23.51
C LYS A 26 0.62 -22.09 -22.04
N ARG A 27 1.56 -21.31 -21.49
CA ARG A 27 2.11 -21.52 -20.15
C ARG A 27 0.93 -21.60 -19.19
N ILE A 28 0.79 -22.75 -18.53
CA ILE A 28 -0.27 -23.02 -17.57
C ILE A 28 -0.38 -21.77 -16.67
N PRO A 29 -1.59 -21.19 -16.50
CA PRO A 29 -1.76 -20.04 -15.61
C PRO A 29 -1.03 -20.33 -14.31
N THR A 30 -0.10 -19.43 -13.92
CA THR A 30 0.59 -19.58 -12.64
C THR A 30 -0.51 -19.72 -11.59
N PRO A 31 -0.49 -20.74 -10.71
CA PRO A 31 -1.54 -20.93 -9.73
C PRO A 31 -1.74 -19.64 -8.90
N PRO A 32 -2.94 -19.40 -8.36
CA PRO A 32 -3.15 -18.28 -7.45
C PRO A 32 -2.12 -18.35 -6.31
N PRO A 33 -1.70 -17.20 -5.75
CA PRO A 33 -0.68 -17.14 -4.71
C PRO A 33 -0.90 -18.17 -3.62
N GLY A 34 0.14 -18.94 -3.31
CA GLY A 34 0.07 -19.99 -2.30
C GLY A 34 -0.25 -19.42 -0.92
N ASP A 35 -0.79 -20.24 -0.02
CA ASP A 35 -1.04 -19.81 1.36
C ASP A 35 0.24 -19.58 2.19
N ASP A 36 1.42 -19.85 1.60
CA ASP A 36 2.73 -19.49 2.14
C ASP A 36 3.25 -18.11 1.64
N GLU A 37 2.60 -17.45 0.67
CA GLU A 37 3.20 -16.25 0.05
C GLU A 37 3.24 -15.02 0.98
N PRO A 38 4.39 -14.29 1.01
CA PRO A 38 4.60 -13.13 1.88
C PRO A 38 3.77 -11.92 1.44
N ARG A 39 3.65 -10.93 2.32
CA ARG A 39 2.87 -9.71 2.06
C ARG A 39 3.78 -8.59 1.54
N TYR A 40 3.24 -7.83 0.60
CA TYR A 40 3.92 -6.70 -0.04
C TYR A 40 3.30 -5.37 0.40
N LEU A 41 4.13 -4.43 0.85
CA LEU A 41 3.73 -3.05 1.17
C LEU A 41 4.46 -2.08 0.22
N THR A 42 3.77 -1.05 -0.27
CA THR A 42 4.38 0.07 -1.00
C THR A 42 4.67 1.18 -0.01
N ILE A 43 5.90 1.70 -0.03
CA ILE A 43 6.36 2.79 0.83
C ILE A 43 6.73 3.99 -0.04
N VAL A 44 6.11 5.12 0.27
CA VAL A 44 6.16 6.38 -0.46
C VAL A 44 6.95 7.39 0.39
N HIS A 45 7.87 8.11 -0.24
CA HIS A 45 8.91 8.92 0.41
C HIS A 45 9.69 8.13 1.48
N PRO A 46 10.32 7.00 1.12
CA PRO A 46 11.02 6.12 2.07
C PRO A 46 12.10 6.85 2.88
N TYR A 47 12.21 6.48 4.16
CA TYR A 47 13.16 7.06 5.11
C TYR A 47 14.63 6.83 4.72
N ALA A 48 15.46 7.84 4.96
CA ALA A 48 16.92 7.73 5.00
C ALA A 48 17.49 8.92 5.80
N ILE A 49 18.58 8.69 6.55
CA ILE A 49 19.28 9.73 7.33
C ILE A 49 19.88 10.81 6.42
N SER A 50 20.24 10.45 5.19
CA SER A 50 20.67 11.35 4.12
C SER A 50 19.56 12.29 3.61
N GLY A 51 18.30 12.06 4.00
CA GLY A 51 17.14 12.81 3.54
C GLY A 51 16.69 12.49 2.10
N THR A 52 17.45 11.71 1.33
CA THR A 52 17.04 11.23 0.00
C THR A 52 17.44 9.77 -0.14
N CYS A 53 16.48 8.85 0.02
CA CYS A 53 16.76 7.42 0.04
C CYS A 53 17.14 6.90 -1.36
N ASN A 54 18.41 6.57 -1.58
CA ASN A 54 18.88 5.89 -2.78
C ASN A 54 19.28 4.44 -2.46
N MET A 55 18.39 3.49 -2.76
CA MET A 55 18.60 2.06 -2.52
C MET A 55 19.81 1.45 -3.26
N GLU A 56 20.45 2.15 -4.20
CA GLU A 56 21.72 1.69 -4.77
C GLU A 56 22.89 1.87 -3.78
N LEU A 57 22.81 2.85 -2.87
CA LEU A 57 23.80 3.07 -1.80
C LEU A 57 23.62 2.04 -0.66
N PRO A 58 24.69 1.42 -0.14
CA PRO A 58 24.59 0.50 1.01
C PRO A 58 24.11 1.16 2.29
N LYS A 59 24.47 2.43 2.51
CA LYS A 59 24.14 3.17 3.74
C LYS A 59 22.66 3.50 3.83
N ASP A 60 22.07 4.05 2.77
CA ASP A 60 20.63 4.34 2.71
C ASP A 60 19.80 3.05 2.90
N ARG A 61 20.23 1.92 2.31
CA ARG A 61 19.61 0.60 2.55
C ARG A 61 19.63 0.20 4.02
N GLN A 62 20.78 0.32 4.68
CA GLN A 62 20.91 0.01 6.10
C GLN A 62 20.01 0.94 6.95
N ASP A 63 20.01 2.24 6.68
CA ASP A 63 19.25 3.22 7.47
C ASP A 63 17.73 3.06 7.28
N PHE A 64 17.29 2.79 6.05
CA PHE A 64 15.92 2.41 5.77
C PHE A 64 15.53 1.09 6.45
N ALA A 65 16.38 0.06 6.39
CA ALA A 65 16.12 -1.22 7.03
C ALA A 65 16.03 -1.11 8.55
N CYS A 66 16.91 -0.31 9.17
CA CYS A 66 16.83 0.03 10.60
C CYS A 66 15.49 0.69 10.97
N TRP A 67 14.94 1.53 10.09
CA TRP A 67 13.64 2.17 10.30
C TRP A 67 12.46 1.20 10.11
N VAL A 68 12.47 0.34 9.09
CA VAL A 68 11.46 -0.72 8.92
C VAL A 68 11.46 -1.68 10.12
N ALA A 69 12.64 -2.11 10.57
CA ALA A 69 12.77 -2.98 11.75
C ALA A 69 12.31 -2.29 13.05
N SER A 70 12.40 -0.97 13.15
CA SER A 70 11.79 -0.20 14.26
C SER A 70 10.27 -0.10 14.18
N CYS A 71 9.65 -0.44 13.04
CA CYS A 71 8.19 -0.47 12.87
C CYS A 71 7.60 -1.88 13.08
N ILE A 72 8.28 -2.94 12.61
CA ILE A 72 7.70 -4.30 12.49
C ILE A 72 8.61 -5.46 12.93
N ASP A 73 9.67 -5.19 13.68
CA ASP A 73 10.75 -6.14 14.01
C ASP A 73 11.63 -6.55 12.81
N LYS A 74 12.91 -6.85 13.06
CA LYS A 74 13.85 -7.22 11.98
C LYS A 74 13.46 -8.53 11.29
N ASP A 75 12.95 -9.50 12.06
CA ASP A 75 12.71 -10.87 11.61
C ASP A 75 11.39 -11.03 10.82
N ALA A 76 10.60 -9.96 10.70
CA ALA A 76 9.44 -9.89 9.82
C ALA A 76 9.77 -9.33 8.42
N PHE A 77 10.98 -8.81 8.18
CA PHE A 77 11.33 -8.03 6.99
C PHE A 77 12.35 -8.77 6.11
N PHE A 78 11.95 -9.13 4.88
CA PHE A 78 12.70 -10.08 4.05
C PHE A 78 13.43 -9.45 2.86
N ALA A 79 12.80 -8.50 2.16
CA ALA A 79 13.43 -7.86 1.00
C ALA A 79 12.91 -6.45 0.71
N ILE A 80 13.78 -5.65 0.09
CA ILE A 80 13.50 -4.36 -0.53
C ILE A 80 13.39 -4.57 -2.05
N PHE A 81 12.41 -3.95 -2.68
CA PHE A 81 12.28 -3.87 -4.13
C PHE A 81 12.34 -2.40 -4.52
N HIS A 82 13.34 -2.03 -5.33
CA HIS A 82 13.57 -0.65 -5.76
C HIS A 82 13.62 -0.54 -7.29
N LYS A 83 13.31 0.65 -7.82
CA LYS A 83 13.32 0.92 -9.25
C LYS A 83 13.85 2.33 -9.50
N PRO A 84 15.00 2.53 -10.16
CA PRO A 84 15.63 3.86 -10.30
C PRO A 84 14.79 4.94 -11.01
N SER A 85 13.77 4.56 -11.79
CA SER A 85 12.78 5.48 -12.38
C SER A 85 11.72 5.99 -11.39
N SER A 86 11.56 5.30 -10.25
CA SER A 86 10.47 5.48 -9.29
C SER A 86 11.02 5.92 -7.93
N ARG A 87 11.94 6.90 -7.94
CA ARG A 87 12.76 7.30 -6.78
C ARG A 87 11.97 7.67 -5.51
N GLY A 88 10.72 8.09 -5.65
CA GLY A 88 9.84 8.38 -4.51
C GLY A 88 9.22 7.15 -3.84
N MET A 89 9.42 5.94 -4.36
CA MET A 89 8.73 4.74 -3.90
C MET A 89 9.63 3.50 -3.87
N VAL A 90 9.41 2.64 -2.87
CA VAL A 90 9.93 1.27 -2.80
C VAL A 90 8.82 0.31 -2.38
N ILE A 91 8.97 -0.97 -2.71
CA ILE A 91 8.10 -2.04 -2.21
C ILE A 91 8.92 -2.87 -1.21
N ILE A 92 8.32 -3.27 -0.09
CA ILE A 92 8.94 -4.21 0.85
C ILE A 92 8.15 -5.52 0.90
N GLU A 93 8.88 -6.61 1.10
CA GLU A 93 8.36 -7.96 1.32
C GLU A 93 8.53 -8.33 2.79
N ILE A 94 7.42 -8.68 3.42
CA ILE A 94 7.36 -8.94 4.86
C ILE A 94 6.55 -10.21 5.18
N LYS A 95 6.78 -10.76 6.37
CA LYS A 95 6.16 -11.99 6.85
C LYS A 95 4.63 -11.93 6.75
N ARG A 96 4.06 -12.98 6.15
CA ARG A 96 2.60 -13.11 5.91
C ARG A 96 1.78 -12.97 7.19
N ASP A 97 2.27 -13.55 8.28
CA ASP A 97 1.56 -13.68 9.55
C ASP A 97 2.03 -12.66 10.60
N TYR A 98 2.60 -11.54 10.16
CA TYR A 98 2.91 -10.43 11.06
C TYR A 98 1.59 -9.86 11.65
N PRO A 99 1.41 -9.78 12.98
CA PRO A 99 0.10 -9.43 13.54
C PRO A 99 -0.23 -7.94 13.50
N HIS A 100 0.77 -7.05 13.59
CA HIS A 100 0.56 -5.61 13.85
C HIS A 100 0.67 -4.72 12.59
N PHE A 101 0.00 -5.10 11.51
CA PHE A 101 -0.01 -4.33 10.26
C PHE A 101 -0.51 -2.88 10.45
N ASP A 102 -1.35 -2.65 11.44
CA ASP A 102 -1.87 -1.35 11.86
C ASP A 102 -0.78 -0.37 12.35
N HIS A 103 0.33 -0.87 12.90
CA HIS A 103 1.47 -0.04 13.32
C HIS A 103 2.24 0.56 12.12
N ILE A 104 2.46 -0.22 11.05
CA ILE A 104 3.27 0.20 9.88
C ILE A 104 2.44 0.80 8.74
N LEU A 105 1.13 0.60 8.67
CA LEU A 105 0.32 1.20 7.61
C LEU A 105 0.08 2.70 7.86
N GLY A 106 -0.12 3.48 6.80
CA GLY A 106 -0.46 4.90 6.85
C GLY A 106 0.75 5.83 6.96
N GLU A 107 0.56 6.99 7.62
CA GLU A 107 1.52 8.10 7.62
C GLU A 107 2.45 8.10 8.84
N HIS A 108 3.76 8.12 8.58
CA HIS A 108 4.83 8.24 9.54
C HIS A 108 5.43 9.67 9.45
N ARG A 109 5.10 10.54 10.40
CA ARG A 109 5.68 11.88 10.49
C ARG A 109 7.05 11.83 11.12
N TRP A 110 8.05 12.37 10.43
CA TRP A 110 9.45 12.37 10.89
C TRP A 110 9.61 13.22 12.15
N SER A 111 8.83 14.29 12.30
CA SER A 111 8.67 15.07 13.54
C SER A 111 8.24 14.22 14.74
N GLU A 112 7.44 13.17 14.51
CA GLU A 112 6.87 12.33 15.56
C GLU A 112 7.75 11.11 15.87
N PHE A 113 8.33 10.41 14.89
CA PHE A 113 9.18 9.22 15.16
C PHE A 113 10.66 9.52 15.42
N LEU A 114 11.22 10.64 14.97
CA LEU A 114 12.62 10.98 15.26
C LEU A 114 12.79 11.58 16.66
N GLN A 115 13.91 11.28 17.32
CA GLN A 115 14.23 11.81 18.66
C GLN A 115 14.63 13.29 18.63
N LYS A 116 15.35 13.73 17.59
CA LYS A 116 15.89 15.10 17.45
C LYS A 116 15.80 15.59 15.98
N PRO A 117 14.60 15.68 15.39
CA PRO A 117 14.46 16.07 13.99
C PRO A 117 14.93 17.51 13.74
N THR A 118 15.61 17.74 12.61
CA THR A 118 15.94 19.09 12.12
C THR A 118 14.67 19.87 11.72
N LYS A 119 14.80 21.12 11.24
CA LYS A 119 13.62 21.85 10.71
C LYS A 119 13.10 21.16 9.45
N GLU A 120 14.03 20.85 8.55
CA GLU A 120 13.81 20.26 7.23
C GLU A 120 13.33 18.81 7.31
N GLU A 121 13.52 18.13 8.45
CA GLU A 121 12.95 16.82 8.74
C GLU A 121 11.53 16.88 9.29
N LYS A 122 11.14 17.92 10.05
CA LYS A 122 9.84 17.96 10.73
C LYS A 122 8.64 17.93 9.79
N ASP A 123 8.81 18.55 8.62
CA ASP A 123 7.79 18.69 7.58
C ASP A 123 7.71 17.44 6.68
N ARG A 124 8.48 16.38 6.98
CA ARG A 124 8.53 15.15 6.18
C ARG A 124 7.60 14.08 6.69
N VAL A 125 7.02 13.36 5.74
CA VAL A 125 6.23 12.15 5.93
C VAL A 125 6.81 11.02 5.10
N THR A 126 6.72 9.81 5.63
CA THR A 126 6.83 8.56 4.87
C THR A 126 5.48 7.86 4.98
N GLN A 127 4.90 7.42 3.86
CA GLN A 127 3.56 6.84 3.83
C GLN A 127 3.61 5.39 3.37
N VAL A 128 2.80 4.52 3.96
CA VAL A 128 2.86 3.07 3.73
C VAL A 128 1.47 2.50 3.42
N PHE A 129 1.37 1.78 2.31
CA PHE A 129 0.14 1.21 1.78
C PHE A 129 0.30 -0.28 1.51
N HIS A 130 -0.80 -1.02 1.41
CA HIS A 130 -0.74 -2.36 0.83
C HIS A 130 -0.35 -2.27 -0.64
N CYS A 131 0.66 -3.02 -1.08
CA CYS A 131 1.08 -3.03 -2.48
C CYS A 131 0.00 -3.67 -3.36
N THR A 132 -0.22 -3.18 -4.58
CA THR A 132 -1.14 -3.81 -5.56
C THR A 132 -0.65 -5.18 -6.04
N TYR A 133 0.67 -5.40 -6.10
CA TYR A 133 1.24 -6.69 -6.46
C TYR A 133 1.08 -7.73 -5.34
N SER A 134 0.74 -8.97 -5.73
CA SER A 134 0.58 -10.09 -4.80
C SER A 134 1.83 -10.95 -4.63
N THR A 135 2.76 -10.97 -5.59
CA THR A 135 3.95 -11.86 -5.58
C THR A 135 5.20 -11.14 -6.07
N GLY A 136 6.35 -11.46 -5.48
CA GLY A 136 7.65 -10.87 -5.82
C GLY A 136 8.07 -11.12 -7.28
N ARG A 137 7.54 -12.18 -7.92
CA ARG A 137 7.71 -12.44 -9.36
C ARG A 137 6.98 -11.40 -10.21
N ILE A 138 5.81 -10.94 -9.79
CA ILE A 138 5.08 -9.85 -10.46
C ILE A 138 5.81 -8.53 -10.25
N VAL A 139 6.31 -8.27 -9.04
CA VAL A 139 7.13 -7.09 -8.73
C VAL A 139 8.37 -7.03 -9.65
N GLN A 140 9.16 -8.10 -9.73
CA GLN A 140 10.33 -8.19 -10.63
C GLN A 140 9.96 -8.03 -12.11
N LYS A 141 8.87 -8.67 -12.57
CA LYS A 141 8.41 -8.57 -13.97
C LYS A 141 8.11 -7.11 -14.37
N ASN A 142 7.67 -6.27 -13.44
CA ASN A 142 7.41 -4.85 -13.65
C ASN A 142 8.67 -3.96 -13.53
N GLY A 143 9.87 -4.55 -13.55
CA GLY A 143 11.15 -3.86 -13.61
C GLY A 143 11.71 -3.38 -12.27
N TRP A 144 11.27 -3.98 -11.17
CA TRP A 144 11.78 -3.71 -9.83
C TRP A 144 12.93 -4.68 -9.48
N LYS A 145 14.07 -4.13 -9.06
CA LYS A 145 15.23 -4.90 -8.58
C LYS A 145 14.99 -5.33 -7.13
N ARG A 146 15.05 -6.64 -6.85
CA ARG A 146 15.04 -7.19 -5.48
C ARG A 146 16.41 -7.00 -4.83
N ILE A 147 16.42 -6.67 -3.55
CA ILE A 147 17.57 -6.66 -2.65
C ILE A 147 17.10 -7.33 -1.36
N ASP A 148 17.62 -8.52 -1.07
CA ASP A 148 17.33 -9.23 0.18
C ASP A 148 17.90 -8.49 1.40
N VAL A 149 17.23 -8.63 2.54
CA VAL A 149 17.64 -8.01 3.80
C VAL A 149 18.78 -8.80 4.42
N ASP A 150 19.92 -8.14 4.64
CA ASP A 150 21.12 -8.73 5.22
C ASP A 150 21.16 -8.49 6.75
N GLU A 151 21.30 -9.57 7.53
CA GLU A 151 21.44 -9.47 9.00
C GLU A 151 22.63 -8.61 9.43
N ALA A 152 23.67 -8.48 8.59
CA ALA A 152 24.79 -7.60 8.85
C ALA A 152 24.39 -6.12 9.00
N TRP A 153 23.27 -5.69 8.41
CA TRP A 153 22.75 -4.32 8.56
C TRP A 153 22.31 -4.02 10.00
N PHE A 154 21.89 -5.03 10.76
CA PHE A 154 21.39 -4.87 12.13
C PHE A 154 22.44 -5.08 13.23
N LYS A 155 23.70 -5.39 12.90
CA LYS A 155 24.77 -5.70 13.88
C LYS A 155 25.03 -4.63 14.95
N ALA A 156 24.65 -3.38 14.70
CA ALA A 156 24.72 -2.26 15.64
C ALA A 156 23.36 -1.58 15.87
N TRP A 157 22.26 -2.22 15.46
CA TRP A 157 20.90 -1.73 15.61
C TRP A 157 20.25 -2.29 16.88
N SER A 158 19.36 -1.50 17.46
CA SER A 158 18.42 -1.93 18.49
C SER A 158 17.10 -1.18 18.30
N PRO A 159 15.97 -1.71 18.82
CA PRO A 159 14.72 -0.94 18.91
C PRO A 159 14.92 0.38 19.66
N GLN A 160 15.76 0.36 20.70
CA GLN A 160 16.12 1.49 21.56
C GLN A 160 17.42 2.17 21.07
N ASN A 161 17.39 2.70 19.84
CA ASN A 161 18.52 3.40 19.23
C ASN A 161 18.52 4.91 19.56
N ARG A 162 19.35 5.70 18.85
CA ARG A 162 19.53 7.16 19.09
C ARG A 162 18.78 8.06 18.10
N HIS A 163 18.18 7.50 17.06
CA HIS A 163 17.56 8.26 15.96
C HIS A 163 16.04 8.21 16.04
N ILE A 164 15.49 7.01 16.23
CA ILE A 164 14.05 6.71 16.25
C ILE A 164 13.61 6.54 17.71
N LYS A 165 12.41 7.01 18.06
CA LYS A 165 11.82 6.85 19.39
C LYS A 165 11.40 5.39 19.65
N PHE A 166 11.50 4.97 20.91
CA PHE A 166 11.01 3.68 21.38
C PHE A 166 10.08 3.87 22.59
N PRO A 167 8.87 3.26 22.63
CA PRO A 167 8.23 2.52 21.54
C PRO A 167 8.00 3.41 20.30
N TYR A 168 7.79 2.78 19.14
CA TYR A 168 7.49 3.50 17.90
C TYR A 168 6.11 4.20 18.04
N PRO A 169 5.94 5.45 17.58
CA PRO A 169 4.67 6.17 17.72
C PRO A 169 3.58 5.56 16.82
N GLN A 170 2.33 5.73 17.23
CA GLN A 170 1.19 5.39 16.38
C GLN A 170 1.18 6.26 15.12
N THR A 171 1.01 5.63 13.97
CA THR A 171 1.01 6.26 12.64
C THR A 171 -0.38 6.82 12.29
N HIS A 172 -0.47 7.79 11.39
CA HIS A 172 -1.72 8.48 11.04
C HIS A 172 -2.44 7.83 9.85
N PHE A 173 -3.68 8.26 9.58
CA PHE A 173 -4.36 8.02 8.30
C PHE A 173 -3.76 8.92 7.21
N CYS A 174 -3.68 8.42 5.98
CA CYS A 174 -3.39 9.22 4.80
C CYS A 174 -4.08 8.61 3.57
N ASP A 175 -4.50 9.47 2.65
CA ASP A 175 -5.04 9.05 1.36
C ASP A 175 -3.99 8.44 0.44
N VAL A 176 -4.44 7.70 -0.56
CA VAL A 176 -3.57 7.15 -1.62
C VAL A 176 -2.96 8.31 -2.42
N PRO A 177 -1.64 8.34 -2.65
CA PRO A 177 -1.01 9.39 -3.45
C PRO A 177 -1.55 9.39 -4.88
N VAL A 178 -1.58 10.56 -5.51
CA VAL A 178 -1.92 10.68 -6.94
C VAL A 178 -0.77 10.12 -7.78
N GLU A 179 -0.86 8.84 -8.10
CA GLU A 179 0.08 8.13 -8.98
C GLU A 179 -0.11 8.56 -10.44
N ASP A 180 0.99 8.73 -11.18
CA ASP A 180 0.98 9.13 -12.60
C ASP A 180 0.21 8.10 -13.43
N HIS A 181 -0.75 8.56 -14.25
CA HIS A 181 -1.59 7.72 -15.11
C HIS A 181 -0.82 6.83 -16.10
N THR A 182 0.44 7.13 -16.40
CA THR A 182 1.34 6.31 -17.21
C THR A 182 1.96 5.14 -16.45
N SER A 183 1.86 5.13 -15.12
CA SER A 183 2.38 4.09 -14.23
C SER A 183 1.29 3.11 -13.80
N HIS A 184 1.68 1.85 -13.53
CA HIS A 184 0.77 0.90 -12.90
C HIS A 184 0.62 1.27 -11.42
N PRO A 185 -0.60 1.47 -10.89
CA PRO A 185 -0.78 1.92 -9.52
C PRO A 185 -0.21 0.91 -8.52
N LEU A 186 0.44 1.41 -7.47
CA LEU A 186 1.18 0.61 -6.50
C LEU A 186 0.53 0.63 -5.12
N CYS A 187 -0.22 1.67 -4.80
CA CYS A 187 -0.78 1.91 -3.48
C CYS A 187 -2.27 1.53 -3.42
N ARG A 188 -2.64 0.59 -2.55
CA ARG A 188 -4.06 0.31 -2.23
C ARG A 188 -4.53 1.19 -1.05
N PRO A 189 -5.80 1.65 -1.05
CA PRO A 189 -6.36 2.40 0.07
C PRO A 189 -6.20 1.70 1.42
N LEU A 190 -6.01 2.50 2.47
CA LEU A 190 -5.98 2.00 3.84
C LEU A 190 -7.37 1.44 4.20
N PRO A 191 -7.48 0.23 4.79
CA PRO A 191 -8.76 -0.28 5.25
C PRO A 191 -9.28 0.59 6.40
N GLY A 192 -10.44 1.23 6.21
CA GLY A 192 -11.02 2.20 7.16
C GLY A 192 -11.34 1.66 8.57
N ALA A 193 -11.33 0.34 8.74
CA ALA A 193 -11.44 -0.33 10.04
C ALA A 193 -10.11 -0.37 10.84
N VAL A 194 -8.97 -0.25 10.15
CA VAL A 194 -7.63 -0.17 10.77
C VAL A 194 -7.29 1.28 11.09
N LYS A 195 -7.66 2.21 10.21
CA LYS A 195 -7.58 3.64 10.45
C LYS A 195 -8.85 4.33 10.00
N THR A 196 -9.64 4.80 10.94
CA THR A 196 -10.66 5.80 10.66
C THR A 196 -9.98 7.02 10.03
N PRO A 197 -10.49 7.57 8.92
CA PRO A 197 -10.08 8.89 8.48
C PRO A 197 -10.37 9.90 9.62
N PRO A 198 -9.65 11.03 9.69
CA PRO A 198 -10.03 12.12 10.57
C PRO A 198 -11.50 12.43 10.31
N VAL A 199 -12.32 12.49 11.37
CA VAL A 199 -13.74 12.84 11.20
C VAL A 199 -13.79 14.20 10.52
N GLU A 200 -14.32 14.23 9.29
CA GLU A 200 -14.64 15.50 8.64
C GLU A 200 -15.59 16.23 9.57
N VAL A 201 -15.08 17.28 10.22
CA VAL A 201 -15.91 18.21 10.97
C VAL A 201 -16.65 19.02 9.92
N ILE A 202 -17.73 18.43 9.40
CA ILE A 202 -18.65 19.06 8.45
C ILE A 202 -19.08 20.35 9.13
N ALA A 203 -18.51 21.47 8.66
CA ALA A 203 -18.77 22.77 9.25
C ALA A 203 -20.28 22.98 9.22
N ALA A 204 -20.87 23.19 10.41
CA ALA A 204 -22.32 23.12 10.60
C ALA A 204 -23.02 23.91 9.47
N PRO A 205 -23.90 23.25 8.69
CA PRO A 205 -24.21 23.65 7.31
C PRO A 205 -24.63 25.12 7.30
N GLN A 206 -23.83 25.95 6.64
CA GLN A 206 -23.95 27.39 6.80
C GLN A 206 -25.39 27.83 6.50
N PRO A 207 -26.01 28.62 7.40
CA PRO A 207 -27.44 28.89 7.32
C PRO A 207 -27.73 29.52 5.96
N VAL A 208 -28.64 28.90 5.20
CA VAL A 208 -28.91 29.26 3.80
C VAL A 208 -29.17 30.76 3.70
N VAL A 209 -28.54 31.43 2.74
CA VAL A 209 -28.62 32.89 2.58
C VAL A 209 -30.08 33.32 2.48
N GLY A 210 -30.51 34.23 3.37
CA GLY A 210 -31.90 34.67 3.49
C GLY A 210 -32.78 33.86 4.46
N SER A 211 -32.27 32.78 5.06
CA SER A 211 -32.96 32.09 6.17
C SER A 211 -32.96 32.96 7.45
N PRO A 212 -33.91 32.76 8.38
CA PRO A 212 -33.95 33.52 9.64
C PRO A 212 -32.66 33.40 10.47
N ALA A 213 -32.03 32.22 10.46
CA ALA A 213 -30.74 31.98 11.12
C ALA A 213 -29.58 32.74 10.46
N TRP A 214 -29.59 32.90 9.13
CA TRP A 214 -28.59 33.70 8.41
C TRP A 214 -28.69 35.19 8.78
N ILE A 215 -29.92 35.72 8.86
CA ILE A 215 -30.17 37.10 9.28
C ILE A 215 -29.67 37.31 10.73
N GLN A 216 -30.09 36.46 11.67
CA GLN A 216 -29.62 36.52 13.06
C GLN A 216 -28.10 36.42 13.21
N SER A 217 -27.42 35.65 12.34
CA SER A 217 -25.95 35.55 12.35
C SER A 217 -25.22 36.82 11.89
N LYS A 218 -25.91 37.71 11.15
CA LYS A 218 -25.34 38.99 10.68
C LYS A 218 -25.46 40.13 11.69
N ASP A 219 -26.48 40.11 12.54
CA ASP A 219 -26.82 41.22 13.43
C ASP A 219 -26.06 41.19 14.78
N GLY A 220 -24.98 40.41 14.88
CA GLY A 220 -23.99 40.51 15.96
C GLY A 220 -24.34 39.84 17.30
N GLY A 221 -25.34 38.96 17.33
CA GLY A 221 -25.67 38.19 18.54
C GLY A 221 -24.59 37.15 18.93
N PRO A 222 -24.34 36.91 20.23
CA PRO A 222 -23.35 35.94 20.68
C PRO A 222 -23.74 34.49 20.33
N SER A 223 -22.74 33.66 20.00
CA SER A 223 -22.94 32.28 19.57
C SER A 223 -23.67 31.44 20.63
N PRO A 224 -24.77 30.73 20.30
CA PRO A 224 -25.45 29.85 21.23
C PRO A 224 -24.60 28.60 21.53
N ALA A 225 -24.63 28.15 22.79
CA ALA A 225 -23.97 26.92 23.23
C ALA A 225 -24.59 25.66 22.56
N PRO A 226 -23.81 24.57 22.39
CA PRO A 226 -24.29 23.37 21.69
C PRO A 226 -25.45 22.69 22.41
N VAL A 227 -26.60 22.60 21.73
CA VAL A 227 -27.81 21.93 22.24
C VAL A 227 -27.76 20.44 21.91
N THR A 228 -27.71 19.59 22.94
CA THR A 228 -27.73 18.13 22.77
C THR A 228 -29.13 17.62 22.42
N THR A 229 -29.45 17.54 21.13
CA THR A 229 -30.74 16.97 20.67
C THR A 229 -30.77 15.45 20.81
N GLN A 230 -31.38 14.96 21.90
CA GLN A 230 -31.73 13.55 22.05
C GLN A 230 -32.76 13.14 20.98
N SER A 231 -32.54 12.00 20.33
CA SER A 231 -33.42 11.51 19.27
C SER A 231 -34.75 10.99 19.84
N LYS A 232 -35.86 11.67 19.52
CA LYS A 232 -37.22 11.19 19.81
C LYS A 232 -37.72 10.31 18.66
N LYS A 233 -38.17 9.09 19.01
CA LYS A 233 -38.86 8.20 18.08
C LYS A 233 -40.13 8.88 17.54
N PRO A 234 -40.39 8.84 16.21
CA PRO A 234 -41.72 9.18 15.70
C PRO A 234 -42.70 8.05 16.06
N ASN A 235 -43.89 8.43 16.54
CA ASN A 235 -45.02 7.52 16.72
C ASN A 235 -46.25 8.25 16.17
N ALA A 236 -46.80 7.77 15.05
CA ALA A 236 -47.87 8.46 14.32
C ALA A 236 -48.91 7.46 13.82
N LEU A 237 -50.09 7.49 14.46
CA LEU A 237 -51.30 6.81 14.02
C LEU A 237 -52.21 7.82 13.29
N GLY A 238 -52.86 7.38 12.22
CA GLY A 238 -53.72 8.18 11.35
C GLY A 238 -54.13 7.34 10.14
N ALA A 239 -55.17 6.51 10.14
CA ALA A 239 -56.56 6.71 10.59
C ALA A 239 -57.38 7.58 9.61
N TRP A 240 -57.87 6.93 8.54
CA TRP A 240 -58.98 7.39 7.70
C TRP A 240 -59.88 6.19 7.39
N GLY A 241 -61.19 6.34 7.60
CA GLY A 241 -62.24 5.54 6.94
C GLY A 241 -62.89 6.35 5.82
N LEU A 242 -63.99 5.93 5.19
CA LEU A 242 -64.81 4.73 5.42
C LEU A 242 -64.66 3.77 4.18
N GLU A 243 -65.58 2.96 3.64
CA GLU A 243 -67.02 2.77 3.87
C GLU A 243 -67.56 1.38 3.45
N VAL A 244 -68.84 1.21 3.72
CA VAL A 244 -69.72 0.03 3.70
C VAL A 244 -70.05 -0.50 2.30
N ARG A 245 -70.15 -1.84 2.17
CA ARG A 245 -71.30 -2.44 1.49
C ARG A 245 -71.71 -3.82 2.04
N THR A 246 -73.02 -3.96 2.28
CA THR A 246 -73.75 -5.23 2.46
C THR A 246 -74.08 -5.83 1.07
N ARG A 247 -74.51 -7.09 0.94
CA ARG A 247 -75.03 -8.07 1.91
C ARG A 247 -74.27 -9.39 1.85
#